data_AF-T2SDH7-F1
#
_entry.id   AF-T2SDH7-F1
#
_cell.length_a   1.000
_cell.length_b   1.000
_cell.length_c   1.000
_cell.angle_alpha   90.00
_cell.angle_beta   90.00
_cell.angle_gamma   90.00
#
_symmetry.space_group_name_H-M   'P 1'
#
loop_
_entity.id
_entity.type
_entity.pdbx_description
1 polymer ?
#
loop_
_entity_poly.entity_id
_entity_poly.type
_entity_poly.pdbx_seq_one_letter_code
_entity_poly.pdbx_strand_id
1 'polypeptide(L)'
;MVKIRLFDFTIRLFKPEFHIFDFLKGIRVLMIEWMQNHRKYLVVTIWISTIAFIAAGMIGWGQYSFSLDSDSAAKVGQIKISQEELAQEYRRLKDAYAESIPDFKELTEDQIKAMHLEKSALDSLINQALLRNLALDLGLGATKQEVAKEIRKTSVFQKDGVFDEELYKNILKQSHYRPKHFEESVERLLILQKISALFPKTTTPLEQSSLSLWAKLQDKLDILILNPSDVKISLNEEEMKKYYESHKKDFKKPTSFKTRSLYFDASLEKTDLKELEEYYHKNKVSYLDKEGKLQDFKSVQEQVKHDLSMQKANEKALRSYIALKKANAQNYTTQDFEENNSPYTAEITQKLAALKPLEILKPEPFKDGFIVVQLVSQTKDELQNFNEAKSALKTRLTQEKTLMALQALAKEKLKDFKGKSVGYVSPNFGGTISELNQEESAKFINALFNRQEKKGFITIGNKVVLYQITEQNFNHSFSAEESQYMQRLVNNTKTDFFDKALIEELKKRYKIVKYIQ
;
A
#
# COMPACT_ATOMS: atom_id res chain seq x y z
N MET A 1 35.29 -29.74 49.08
CA MET A 1 35.55 -31.17 48.80
C MET A 1 35.70 -31.33 47.30
N VAL A 2 36.94 -31.33 46.78
CA VAL A 2 37.72 -32.53 46.36
C VAL A 2 37.03 -33.23 45.16
N LYS A 3 37.44 -32.98 43.90
CA LYS A 3 38.60 -33.52 43.12
C LYS A 3 38.28 -34.85 42.39
N ILE A 4 38.62 -34.88 41.09
CA ILE A 4 39.44 -35.89 40.36
C ILE A 4 38.78 -36.96 39.45
N ARG A 5 39.12 -36.81 38.15
CA ARG A 5 39.70 -37.71 37.12
C ARG A 5 38.99 -39.00 36.63
N LEU A 6 38.77 -39.02 35.31
CA LEU A 6 39.45 -39.84 34.26
C LEU A 6 39.95 -41.24 34.66
N PHE A 7 39.57 -42.26 33.89
CA PHE A 7 40.50 -43.30 33.43
C PHE A 7 40.03 -43.96 32.12
N ASP A 8 40.89 -43.88 31.10
CA ASP A 8 40.95 -44.77 29.93
C ASP A 8 41.27 -46.21 30.33
N PHE A 9 40.76 -47.22 29.62
CA PHE A 9 41.55 -48.43 29.33
C PHE A 9 41.01 -49.22 28.12
N THR A 10 41.91 -49.60 27.22
CA THR A 10 41.66 -50.33 25.97
C THR A 10 42.25 -51.76 26.06
N ILE A 11 41.66 -52.70 25.29
CA ILE A 11 42.20 -54.02 24.83
C ILE A 11 42.11 -55.16 25.90
N ARG A 12 41.62 -56.41 25.70
CA ARG A 12 41.82 -57.40 24.60
C ARG A 12 40.81 -58.59 24.56
N LEU A 13 40.71 -59.19 23.36
CA LEU A 13 40.08 -60.43 22.87
C LEU A 13 39.93 -61.67 23.80
N PHE A 14 38.79 -62.35 23.69
CA PHE A 14 38.66 -63.84 23.67
C PHE A 14 37.41 -64.27 22.87
N LYS A 15 37.56 -65.19 21.91
CA LYS A 15 36.51 -65.83 21.08
C LYS A 15 36.00 -67.09 21.80
N PRO A 16 34.75 -67.54 21.57
CA PRO A 16 34.61 -68.84 20.88
C PRO A 16 33.44 -68.90 19.87
N GLU A 17 33.54 -69.85 18.95
CA GLU A 17 32.71 -70.03 17.75
C GLU A 17 31.43 -70.82 18.03
N PHE A 18 30.30 -70.44 17.40
CA PHE A 18 29.05 -71.20 17.37
C PHE A 18 28.60 -71.38 15.90
N HIS A 19 28.32 -72.62 15.50
CA HIS A 19 28.01 -73.02 14.14
C HIS A 19 26.54 -72.71 13.75
N ILE A 20 26.34 -71.80 12.78
CA ILE A 20 25.05 -71.35 12.23
C ILE A 20 24.35 -72.44 11.37
N PHE A 21 25.08 -73.46 10.94
CA PHE A 21 24.59 -74.43 9.97
C PHE A 21 23.55 -75.43 10.52
N ASP A 22 23.56 -75.73 11.82
CA ASP A 22 22.58 -76.67 12.41
C ASP A 22 21.21 -76.02 12.66
N PHE A 23 21.18 -74.71 12.91
CA PHE A 23 19.94 -73.95 13.13
C PHE A 23 19.08 -73.84 11.86
N LEU A 24 19.71 -73.67 10.70
CA LEU A 24 19.01 -73.51 9.42
C LEU A 24 18.42 -74.83 8.88
N LYS A 25 19.01 -75.98 9.24
CA LYS A 25 18.43 -77.29 8.89
C LYS A 25 17.15 -77.59 9.67
N GLY A 26 17.08 -77.21 10.95
CA GLY A 26 15.89 -77.40 11.79
C GLY A 26 14.67 -76.63 11.30
N ILE A 27 14.84 -75.38 10.85
CA ILE A 27 13.74 -74.54 10.35
C ILE A 27 13.15 -75.09 9.04
N ARG A 28 14.01 -75.65 8.17
CA ARG A 28 13.59 -76.14 6.85
C ARG A 28 12.73 -77.41 6.94
N VAL A 29 13.01 -78.29 7.90
CA VAL A 29 12.20 -79.49 8.15
C VAL A 29 10.85 -79.11 8.78
N LEU A 30 10.85 -78.18 9.73
CA LEU A 30 9.63 -77.68 10.40
C LEU A 30 8.63 -77.05 9.40
N MET A 31 9.15 -76.29 8.42
CA MET A 31 8.31 -75.60 7.43
C MET A 31 7.70 -76.57 6.41
N ILE A 32 8.43 -77.61 6.00
CA ILE A 32 7.93 -78.62 5.06
C ILE A 32 6.88 -79.52 5.72
N GLU A 33 7.08 -79.90 6.98
CA GLU A 33 6.15 -80.74 7.75
C GLU A 33 4.84 -79.99 8.05
N TRP A 34 4.90 -78.69 8.34
CA TRP A 34 3.72 -77.83 8.50
C TRP A 34 2.91 -77.70 7.19
N MET A 35 3.58 -77.52 6.04
CA MET A 35 2.93 -77.45 4.73
C MET A 35 2.28 -78.77 4.32
N GLN A 36 2.87 -79.91 4.66
CA GLN A 36 2.31 -81.23 4.35
C GLN A 36 1.05 -81.53 5.19
N ASN A 37 1.04 -81.15 6.47
CA ASN A 37 -0.10 -81.42 7.36
C ASN A 37 -1.29 -80.47 7.15
N HIS A 38 -1.06 -79.25 6.63
CA HIS A 38 -2.09 -78.21 6.44
C HIS A 38 -2.47 -77.95 4.97
N ARG A 39 -2.06 -78.83 4.04
CA ARG A 39 -2.37 -78.78 2.59
C ARG A 39 -3.82 -78.41 2.26
N LYS A 40 -4.79 -78.95 3.01
CA LYS A 40 -6.22 -78.68 2.76
C LYS A 40 -6.62 -77.23 3.11
N TYR A 41 -6.03 -76.65 4.14
CA TYR A 41 -6.30 -75.27 4.56
C TYR A 41 -5.55 -74.24 3.71
N LEU A 42 -4.31 -74.53 3.31
CA LEU A 42 -3.51 -73.67 2.43
C LEU A 42 -4.17 -73.46 1.06
N VAL A 43 -4.76 -74.51 0.49
CA VAL A 43 -5.49 -74.39 -0.78
C VAL A 43 -6.72 -73.48 -0.62
N VAL A 44 -7.46 -73.63 0.48
CA VAL A 44 -8.65 -72.81 0.75
C VAL A 44 -8.28 -71.33 0.96
N THR A 45 -7.22 -71.02 1.70
CA THR A 45 -6.81 -69.61 1.92
C THR A 45 -6.29 -68.94 0.64
N ILE A 46 -5.60 -69.69 -0.22
CA ILE A 46 -5.17 -69.19 -1.54
C ILE A 46 -6.39 -68.92 -2.42
N TRP A 47 -7.35 -69.84 -2.49
CA TRP A 47 -8.58 -69.64 -3.27
C TRP A 47 -9.42 -68.48 -2.74
N ILE A 48 -9.55 -68.31 -1.43
CA ILE A 48 -10.24 -67.16 -0.82
C ILE A 48 -9.51 -65.86 -1.18
N SER A 49 -8.18 -65.83 -1.12
CA SER A 49 -7.40 -64.66 -1.50
C SER A 49 -7.55 -64.32 -2.99
N THR A 50 -7.53 -65.32 -3.88
CA THR A 50 -7.69 -65.13 -5.32
C THR A 50 -9.09 -64.67 -5.66
N ILE A 51 -10.13 -65.26 -5.06
CA ILE A 51 -11.53 -64.83 -5.27
C ILE A 51 -11.76 -63.44 -4.68
N ALA A 52 -11.18 -63.10 -3.53
CA ALA A 52 -11.22 -61.74 -2.98
C ALA A 52 -10.53 -60.72 -3.90
N PHE A 53 -9.41 -61.08 -4.53
CA PHE A 53 -8.69 -60.22 -5.47
C PHE A 53 -9.46 -60.03 -6.78
N ILE A 54 -10.11 -61.08 -7.29
CA ILE A 54 -10.96 -61.03 -8.49
C ILE A 54 -12.27 -60.27 -8.20
N ALA A 55 -12.88 -60.47 -7.02
CA ALA A 55 -14.06 -59.73 -6.59
C ALA A 55 -13.76 -58.25 -6.35
N ALA A 56 -12.60 -57.91 -5.78
CA ALA A 56 -12.11 -56.54 -5.68
C ALA A 56 -11.85 -55.90 -7.06
N GLY A 57 -11.50 -56.71 -8.07
CA GLY A 57 -11.34 -56.26 -9.45
C GLY A 57 -12.65 -56.02 -10.22
N MET A 58 -13.77 -56.63 -9.82
CA MET A 58 -15.06 -56.52 -10.51
C MET A 58 -16.10 -55.63 -9.81
N ILE A 59 -15.90 -55.27 -8.54
CA ILE A 59 -16.77 -54.35 -7.80
C ILE A 59 -16.13 -52.95 -7.76
N GLY A 60 -16.22 -52.23 -8.87
CA GLY A 60 -16.47 -50.78 -8.86
C GLY A 60 -15.50 -49.83 -8.16
N TRP A 61 -14.19 -50.08 -8.14
CA TRP A 61 -13.24 -48.96 -8.03
C TRP A 61 -13.06 -48.38 -9.42
N GLY A 62 -13.87 -47.36 -9.72
CA GLY A 62 -13.76 -46.55 -10.92
C GLY A 62 -12.31 -46.11 -11.14
N GLN A 63 -11.96 -45.95 -12.41
CA GLN A 63 -10.66 -45.52 -12.92
C GLN A 63 -10.11 -44.30 -12.15
N TYR A 64 -9.46 -44.55 -11.01
CA TYR A 64 -8.51 -43.63 -10.43
C TYR A 64 -7.23 -43.83 -11.20
N SER A 65 -7.03 -42.96 -12.17
CA SER A 65 -5.74 -42.69 -12.78
C SER A 65 -4.73 -42.37 -11.68
N PHE A 66 -4.09 -43.39 -11.10
CA PHE A 66 -2.83 -43.26 -10.39
C PHE A 66 -1.73 -43.04 -11.44
N SER A 67 -1.81 -41.88 -12.09
CA SER A 67 -0.77 -41.34 -12.96
C SER A 67 -0.54 -39.90 -12.52
N LEU A 68 0.56 -39.66 -11.81
CA LEU A 68 1.30 -38.38 -11.86
C LEU A 68 0.46 -37.11 -11.61
N ASP A 69 -0.33 -37.04 -10.53
CA ASP A 69 -1.01 -35.79 -10.13
C ASP A 69 -0.07 -34.81 -9.35
N SER A 70 1.25 -35.06 -9.32
CA SER A 70 2.22 -34.23 -8.60
C SER A 70 2.49 -32.86 -9.24
N ASP A 71 1.89 -32.56 -10.39
CA ASP A 71 2.11 -31.31 -11.16
C ASP A 71 0.85 -30.44 -11.32
N SER A 72 -0.23 -30.77 -10.60
CA SER A 72 -1.48 -29.98 -10.60
C SER A 72 -1.62 -29.17 -9.32
N ALA A 73 -1.93 -27.88 -9.46
CA ALA A 73 -2.23 -26.98 -8.34
C ALA A 73 -3.68 -27.13 -7.85
N ALA A 74 -4.61 -27.32 -8.79
CA ALA A 74 -6.03 -27.56 -8.50
C ALA A 74 -6.71 -28.27 -9.68
N LYS A 75 -7.91 -28.81 -9.45
CA LYS A 75 -8.81 -29.33 -10.47
C LYS A 75 -10.21 -28.77 -10.26
N VAL A 76 -10.80 -28.25 -11.33
CA VAL A 76 -12.16 -27.69 -11.36
C VAL A 76 -12.94 -28.44 -12.43
N GLY A 77 -13.91 -29.27 -12.02
CA GLY A 77 -14.65 -30.12 -12.96
C GLY A 77 -13.72 -30.99 -13.82
N GLN A 78 -13.75 -30.77 -15.13
CA GLN A 78 -12.92 -31.48 -16.11
C GLN A 78 -11.55 -30.81 -16.35
N ILE A 79 -11.34 -29.61 -15.84
CA ILE A 79 -10.14 -28.80 -16.11
C ILE A 79 -9.15 -28.93 -14.96
N LYS A 80 -7.92 -29.33 -15.28
CA LYS A 80 -6.78 -29.28 -14.36
C LYS A 80 -6.06 -27.94 -14.50
N ILE A 81 -5.59 -27.41 -13.37
CA ILE A 81 -4.73 -26.22 -13.28
C ILE A 81 -3.35 -26.72 -12.90
N SER A 82 -2.33 -26.48 -13.73
CA SER A 82 -0.96 -26.94 -13.45
C SER A 82 -0.21 -26.02 -12.47
N GLN A 83 0.86 -26.54 -11.87
CA GLN A 83 1.78 -25.72 -11.06
C GLN A 83 2.46 -24.62 -11.90
N GLU A 84 2.76 -24.92 -13.17
CA GLU A 84 3.33 -23.96 -14.10
C GLU A 84 2.36 -22.79 -14.40
N GLU A 85 1.06 -23.08 -14.57
CA GLU A 85 0.02 -22.05 -14.75
C GLU A 85 -0.07 -21.16 -13.51
N LEU A 86 -0.05 -21.74 -12.31
CA LEU A 86 -0.06 -20.98 -11.06
C LEU A 86 1.16 -20.07 -10.94
N ALA A 87 2.36 -20.60 -11.21
CA ALA A 87 3.59 -19.84 -11.16
C ALA A 87 3.60 -18.69 -12.19
N GLN A 88 3.02 -18.90 -13.36
CA GLN A 88 2.89 -17.87 -14.40
C GLN A 88 1.91 -16.77 -13.99
N GLU A 89 0.73 -17.14 -13.50
CA GLU A 89 -0.27 -16.17 -13.05
C GLU A 89 0.22 -15.38 -11.84
N TYR A 90 0.95 -16.03 -10.92
CA TYR A 90 1.60 -15.37 -9.81
C TYR A 90 2.61 -14.31 -10.27
N ARG A 91 3.49 -14.64 -11.22
CA ARG A 91 4.43 -13.67 -11.81
C ARG A 91 3.69 -12.50 -12.45
N ARG A 92 2.66 -12.79 -13.26
CA ARG A 92 1.83 -11.76 -13.91
C ARG A 92 1.18 -10.82 -12.89
N LEU A 93 0.63 -11.35 -11.80
CA LEU A 93 0.07 -10.53 -10.73
C LEU A 93 1.15 -9.71 -10.04
N LYS A 94 2.28 -10.31 -9.67
CA LYS A 94 3.40 -9.59 -9.05
C LYS A 94 3.88 -8.43 -9.91
N ASP A 95 4.03 -8.63 -11.22
CA ASP A 95 4.46 -7.60 -12.17
C ASP A 95 3.42 -6.47 -12.29
N ALA A 96 2.13 -6.80 -12.38
CA ALA A 96 1.06 -5.79 -12.40
C ALA A 96 1.01 -4.94 -11.12
N TYR A 97 1.22 -5.57 -9.95
CA TYR A 97 1.32 -4.83 -8.69
C TYR A 97 2.55 -3.93 -8.66
N ALA A 98 3.69 -4.41 -9.17
CA ALA A 98 4.93 -3.64 -9.26
C ALA A 98 4.81 -2.40 -10.16
N GLU A 99 3.96 -2.43 -11.17
CA GLU A 99 3.66 -1.27 -12.03
C GLU A 99 2.67 -0.28 -11.38
N SER A 100 1.72 -0.79 -10.59
CA SER A 100 0.64 0.02 -10.01
C SER A 100 0.97 0.72 -8.69
N ILE A 101 1.93 0.19 -7.91
CA ILE A 101 2.32 0.70 -6.60
C ILE A 101 3.68 1.40 -6.71
N PRO A 102 3.74 2.73 -6.48
CA PRO A 102 5.02 3.42 -6.29
C PRO A 102 5.81 2.72 -5.18
N ASP A 103 7.10 2.47 -5.42
CA ASP A 103 8.02 1.84 -4.46
C ASP A 103 7.73 0.38 -4.11
N PHE A 104 6.99 -0.36 -4.95
CA PHE A 104 6.80 -1.80 -4.79
C PHE A 104 8.12 -2.59 -4.65
N LYS A 105 9.20 -2.09 -5.29
CA LYS A 105 10.56 -2.68 -5.21
C LYS A 105 11.23 -2.51 -3.85
N GLU A 106 10.72 -1.61 -3.01
CA GLU A 106 11.22 -1.35 -1.66
C GLU A 106 10.51 -2.19 -0.59
N LEU A 107 9.46 -2.93 -0.98
CA LEU A 107 8.75 -3.84 -0.08
C LEU A 107 9.63 -5.03 0.30
N THR A 108 9.58 -5.41 1.57
CA THR A 108 10.24 -6.61 2.06
C THR A 108 9.51 -7.88 1.59
N GLU A 109 10.20 -9.01 1.53
CA GLU A 109 9.60 -10.31 1.19
C GLU A 109 8.41 -10.67 2.10
N ASP A 110 8.45 -10.27 3.38
CA ASP A 110 7.34 -10.51 4.31
C ASP A 110 6.12 -9.64 3.99
N GLN A 111 6.32 -8.40 3.54
CA GLN A 111 5.23 -7.53 3.07
C GLN A 111 4.58 -8.09 1.79
N ILE A 112 5.39 -8.60 0.85
CA ILE A 112 4.89 -9.24 -0.38
C ILE A 112 4.12 -10.53 -0.05
N LYS A 113 4.60 -11.35 0.89
CA LYS A 113 3.87 -12.54 1.34
C LYS A 113 2.54 -12.20 2.01
N ALA A 114 2.48 -11.13 2.79
CA ALA A 114 1.26 -10.65 3.43
C ALA A 114 0.16 -10.23 2.43
N MET A 115 0.51 -9.96 1.16
CA MET A 115 -0.46 -9.68 0.11
C MET A 115 -1.16 -10.93 -0.43
N HIS A 116 -0.72 -12.13 -0.04
CA HIS A 116 -1.33 -13.42 -0.45
C HIS A 116 -1.52 -13.55 -1.97
N LEU A 117 -0.54 -13.09 -2.76
CA LEU A 117 -0.60 -13.04 -4.22
C LEU A 117 -0.74 -14.43 -4.87
N GLU A 118 -0.11 -15.46 -4.29
CA GLU A 118 -0.21 -16.84 -4.79
C GLU A 118 -1.65 -17.39 -4.64
N LYS A 119 -2.29 -17.11 -3.50
CA LYS A 119 -3.71 -17.45 -3.30
C LYS A 119 -4.60 -16.72 -4.30
N SER A 120 -4.34 -15.43 -4.52
CA SER A 120 -5.06 -14.63 -5.52
C SER A 120 -4.87 -15.16 -6.94
N ALA A 121 -3.66 -15.61 -7.29
CA ALA A 121 -3.37 -16.26 -8.57
C ALA A 121 -4.16 -17.57 -8.72
N LEU A 122 -4.17 -18.42 -7.69
CA LEU A 122 -4.91 -19.67 -7.71
C LEU A 122 -6.42 -19.43 -7.83
N ASP A 123 -6.98 -18.48 -7.07
CA ASP A 123 -8.40 -18.16 -7.14
C ASP A 123 -8.78 -17.55 -8.51
N SER A 124 -7.90 -16.75 -9.13
CA SER A 124 -8.04 -16.29 -10.52
C SER A 124 -8.13 -17.46 -11.51
N LEU A 125 -7.20 -18.41 -11.41
CA LEU A 125 -7.17 -19.60 -12.28
C LEU A 125 -8.38 -20.51 -12.07
N ILE A 126 -8.86 -20.65 -10.83
CA ILE A 126 -10.08 -21.39 -10.52
C ILE A 126 -11.29 -20.73 -11.18
N ASN A 127 -11.43 -19.40 -11.09
CA ASN A 127 -12.53 -18.68 -11.74
C ASN A 127 -12.48 -18.83 -13.27
N GLN A 128 -11.29 -18.74 -13.86
CA GLN A 128 -11.10 -19.00 -15.30
C GLN A 128 -11.46 -20.46 -15.66
N ALA A 129 -11.08 -21.43 -14.83
CA ALA A 129 -11.41 -22.83 -15.05
C ALA A 129 -12.92 -23.10 -14.93
N LEU A 130 -13.64 -22.42 -14.02
CA LEU A 130 -15.10 -22.50 -13.94
C LEU A 130 -15.76 -22.04 -15.25
N LEU A 131 -15.35 -20.89 -15.78
CA LEU A 131 -15.85 -20.36 -17.06
C LEU A 131 -15.50 -21.27 -18.24
N ARG A 132 -14.30 -21.86 -18.25
CA ARG A 132 -13.90 -22.81 -19.30
C ARG A 132 -14.66 -24.13 -19.21
N ASN A 133 -15.03 -24.63 -18.02
CA ASN A 133 -15.91 -25.79 -17.90
C ASN A 133 -17.29 -25.47 -18.49
N LEU A 134 -17.82 -24.27 -18.22
CA LEU A 134 -19.07 -23.83 -18.84
C LEU A 134 -18.95 -23.76 -20.37
N ALA A 135 -17.84 -23.22 -20.89
CA ALA A 135 -17.58 -23.19 -22.31
C ALA A 135 -17.55 -24.61 -22.92
N LEU A 136 -16.89 -25.56 -22.25
CA LEU A 136 -16.88 -26.97 -22.66
C LEU A 136 -18.28 -27.57 -22.70
N ASP A 137 -19.09 -27.35 -21.66
CA ASP A 137 -20.48 -27.85 -21.59
C ASP A 137 -21.37 -27.25 -22.70
N LEU A 138 -21.06 -26.03 -23.15
CA LEU A 138 -21.75 -25.35 -24.26
C LEU A 138 -21.17 -25.70 -25.65
N GLY A 139 -20.13 -26.53 -25.72
CA GLY A 139 -19.45 -26.87 -26.97
C GLY A 139 -18.63 -25.72 -27.57
N LEU A 140 -18.25 -24.73 -26.77
CA LEU A 140 -17.42 -23.59 -27.18
C LEU A 140 -15.93 -23.95 -27.07
N GLY A 141 -15.25 -23.92 -28.22
CA GLY A 141 -13.79 -24.08 -28.31
C GLY A 141 -13.14 -22.99 -29.16
N ALA A 142 -11.81 -23.05 -29.28
CA ALA A 142 -11.06 -22.24 -30.23
C ALA A 142 -10.34 -23.16 -31.22
N THR A 143 -10.47 -22.85 -32.51
CA THR A 143 -9.81 -23.60 -33.58
C THR A 143 -8.35 -23.16 -33.72
N LYS A 144 -7.50 -24.04 -34.26
CA LYS A 144 -6.10 -23.70 -34.56
C LYS A 144 -5.96 -22.48 -35.47
N GLN A 145 -6.91 -22.28 -36.38
CA GLN A 145 -6.94 -21.12 -37.27
C GLN A 145 -7.21 -19.82 -36.51
N GLU A 146 -8.10 -19.85 -35.52
CA GLU A 146 -8.37 -18.69 -34.65
C GLU A 146 -7.16 -18.35 -33.79
N VAL A 147 -6.50 -19.36 -33.20
CA VAL A 147 -5.25 -19.18 -32.44
C VAL A 147 -4.18 -18.56 -33.32
N ALA A 148 -3.92 -19.12 -34.50
CA ALA A 148 -2.93 -18.58 -35.44
C ALA A 148 -3.27 -17.15 -35.89
N LYS A 149 -4.55 -16.85 -36.12
CA LYS A 149 -5.02 -15.51 -36.49
C LYS A 149 -4.75 -14.51 -35.36
N GLU A 150 -5.00 -14.89 -34.11
CA GLU A 150 -4.79 -14.01 -32.97
C GLU A 150 -3.30 -13.75 -32.71
N ILE A 151 -2.46 -14.78 -32.80
CA ILE A 151 -1.00 -14.64 -32.71
C ILE A 151 -0.47 -13.69 -33.80
N ARG A 152 -0.92 -13.85 -35.05
CA ARG A 152 -0.49 -12.99 -36.18
C ARG A 152 -0.87 -11.52 -36.02
N LYS A 153 -1.93 -11.20 -35.26
CA LYS A 153 -2.33 -9.82 -34.97
C LYS A 153 -1.49 -9.15 -33.88
N THR A 154 -0.74 -9.93 -33.11
CA THR A 154 0.04 -9.39 -32.00
C THR A 154 1.23 -8.60 -32.54
N SER A 155 1.25 -7.28 -32.29
CA SER A 155 2.24 -6.35 -32.86
C SER A 155 3.70 -6.72 -32.55
N VAL A 156 3.95 -7.29 -31.38
CA VAL A 156 5.31 -7.71 -30.97
C VAL A 156 5.87 -8.83 -31.85
N PHE A 157 5.01 -9.59 -32.53
CA PHE A 157 5.41 -10.65 -33.47
C PHE A 157 5.40 -10.19 -34.93
N GLN A 158 5.30 -8.89 -35.17
CA GLN A 158 5.26 -8.32 -36.51
C GLN A 158 6.54 -7.56 -36.83
N LYS A 159 7.00 -7.71 -38.08
CA LYS A 159 8.04 -6.88 -38.70
C LYS A 159 7.40 -6.15 -39.88
N ASP A 160 7.51 -4.82 -39.90
CA ASP A 160 6.86 -3.97 -40.90
C ASP A 160 5.33 -4.19 -41.01
N GLY A 161 4.69 -4.53 -39.89
CA GLY A 161 3.24 -4.80 -39.81
C GLY A 161 2.80 -6.19 -40.28
N VAL A 162 3.75 -7.07 -40.64
CA VAL A 162 3.49 -8.45 -41.09
C VAL A 162 4.07 -9.43 -40.08
N PHE A 163 3.35 -10.50 -39.77
CA PHE A 163 3.82 -11.54 -38.84
C PHE A 163 5.14 -12.16 -39.31
N ASP A 164 6.12 -12.23 -38.41
CA ASP A 164 7.44 -12.81 -38.64
C ASP A 164 7.64 -14.02 -37.69
N GLU A 165 7.75 -15.21 -38.27
CA GLU A 165 7.86 -16.47 -37.52
C GLU A 165 9.19 -16.58 -36.75
N GLU A 166 10.27 -16.03 -37.29
CA GLU A 166 11.58 -16.05 -36.64
C GLU A 166 11.58 -15.12 -35.43
N LEU A 167 11.00 -13.92 -35.58
CA LEU A 167 10.79 -12.97 -34.50
C LEU A 167 9.93 -13.57 -33.38
N TYR A 168 8.81 -14.22 -33.73
CA TYR A 168 7.95 -14.93 -32.78
C TYR A 168 8.73 -15.98 -31.97
N LYS A 169 9.47 -16.88 -32.64
CA LYS A 169 10.26 -17.92 -31.97
C LYS A 169 11.36 -17.32 -31.09
N ASN A 170 12.02 -16.27 -31.55
CA ASN A 170 13.09 -15.59 -30.82
C ASN A 170 12.55 -14.91 -29.55
N ILE A 171 11.42 -14.20 -29.63
CA ILE A 171 10.80 -13.54 -28.48
C ILE A 171 10.33 -14.57 -27.44
N LEU A 172 9.66 -15.64 -27.88
CA LEU A 172 9.26 -16.70 -26.96
C LEU A 172 10.46 -17.35 -26.28
N LYS A 173 11.54 -17.61 -27.03
CA LYS A 173 12.78 -18.16 -26.48
C LYS A 173 13.44 -17.23 -25.45
N GLN A 174 13.51 -15.92 -25.74
CA GLN A 174 14.02 -14.92 -24.79
C GLN A 174 13.16 -14.83 -23.52
N SER A 175 11.86 -15.04 -23.66
CA SER A 175 10.90 -15.04 -22.56
C SER A 175 10.75 -16.41 -21.89
N HIS A 176 11.59 -17.39 -22.25
CA HIS A 176 11.57 -18.78 -21.77
C HIS A 176 10.23 -19.52 -21.97
N TYR A 177 9.45 -19.15 -22.99
CA TYR A 177 8.20 -19.82 -23.37
C TYR A 177 8.41 -20.86 -24.46
N ARG A 178 7.71 -22.00 -24.34
CA ARG A 178 7.58 -22.97 -25.43
C ARG A 178 6.44 -22.56 -26.36
N PRO A 179 6.61 -22.60 -27.70
CA PRO A 179 5.56 -22.21 -28.65
C PRO A 179 4.20 -22.90 -28.40
N LYS A 180 4.22 -24.21 -28.14
CA LYS A 180 3.00 -24.98 -27.87
C LYS A 180 2.23 -24.45 -26.65
N HIS A 181 2.91 -24.15 -25.54
CA HIS A 181 2.25 -23.65 -24.34
C HIS A 181 1.72 -22.23 -24.51
N PHE A 182 2.42 -21.41 -25.28
CA PHE A 182 1.92 -20.09 -25.67
C PHE A 182 0.67 -20.19 -26.54
N GLU A 183 0.66 -21.08 -27.55
CA GLU A 183 -0.53 -21.34 -28.36
C GLU A 183 -1.71 -21.85 -27.52
N GLU A 184 -1.47 -22.76 -26.58
CA GLU A 184 -2.47 -23.24 -25.62
C GLU A 184 -3.01 -22.12 -24.71
N SER A 185 -2.17 -21.14 -24.32
CA SER A 185 -2.62 -20.01 -23.49
C SER A 185 -3.48 -19.04 -24.30
N VAL A 186 -3.13 -18.80 -25.57
CA VAL A 186 -3.96 -18.04 -26.52
C VAL A 186 -5.29 -18.74 -26.76
N GLU A 187 -5.29 -20.07 -26.90
CA GLU A 187 -6.52 -20.86 -27.02
C GLU A 187 -7.43 -20.66 -25.81
N ARG A 188 -6.89 -20.77 -24.59
CA ARG A 188 -7.64 -20.53 -23.35
C ARG A 188 -8.20 -19.11 -23.27
N LEU A 189 -7.41 -18.11 -23.65
CA LEU A 189 -7.83 -16.71 -23.69
C LEU A 189 -9.00 -16.51 -24.67
N LEU A 190 -8.92 -17.09 -25.87
CA LEU A 190 -9.99 -17.02 -26.87
C LEU A 190 -11.28 -17.68 -26.36
N ILE A 191 -11.18 -18.83 -25.70
CA ILE A 191 -12.35 -19.49 -25.09
C ILE A 191 -12.99 -18.58 -24.03
N LEU A 192 -12.19 -17.97 -23.16
CA LEU A 192 -12.66 -17.02 -22.15
C LEU A 192 -13.32 -15.79 -22.78
N GLN A 193 -12.75 -15.25 -23.86
CA GLN A 193 -13.35 -14.13 -24.59
C GLN A 193 -14.70 -14.51 -25.22
N LYS A 194 -14.80 -15.70 -25.80
CA LYS A 194 -16.04 -16.21 -26.43
C LYS A 194 -17.15 -16.40 -25.39
N ILE A 195 -16.87 -17.07 -24.27
CA ILE A 195 -17.88 -17.27 -23.22
C ILE A 195 -18.30 -15.93 -22.62
N SER A 196 -17.36 -15.02 -22.34
CA SER A 196 -17.68 -13.69 -21.81
C SER A 196 -18.46 -12.83 -22.80
N ALA A 197 -18.36 -13.08 -24.12
CA ALA A 197 -19.15 -12.40 -25.13
C ALA A 197 -20.63 -12.85 -25.18
N LEU A 198 -20.96 -14.02 -24.60
CA LEU A 198 -22.34 -14.49 -24.51
C LEU A 198 -23.15 -13.78 -23.40
N PHE A 199 -22.47 -13.17 -22.44
CA PHE A 199 -23.14 -12.49 -21.33
C PHE A 199 -23.55 -11.06 -21.71
N PRO A 200 -24.73 -10.59 -21.25
CA PRO A 200 -25.21 -9.26 -21.56
C PRO A 200 -24.30 -8.20 -20.91
N LYS A 201 -23.68 -7.37 -21.73
CA LYS A 201 -22.80 -6.28 -21.29
C LYS A 201 -23.51 -4.95 -21.06
N THR A 202 -24.79 -4.87 -21.44
CA THR A 202 -25.55 -3.63 -21.40
C THR A 202 -26.50 -3.59 -20.22
N THR A 203 -26.54 -2.43 -19.59
CA THR A 203 -27.62 -2.05 -18.68
C THR A 203 -28.81 -1.63 -19.52
N THR A 204 -30.00 -2.00 -19.05
CA THR A 204 -31.26 -1.52 -19.61
C THR A 204 -31.48 -0.06 -19.18
N PRO A 205 -32.29 0.72 -19.92
CA PRO A 205 -32.64 2.08 -19.51
C PRO A 205 -33.26 2.15 -18.11
N LEU A 206 -34.01 1.12 -17.70
CA LEU A 206 -34.60 1.03 -16.37
C LEU A 206 -33.54 0.84 -15.27
N GLU A 207 -32.55 -0.04 -15.49
CA GLU A 207 -31.44 -0.21 -14.54
C GLU A 207 -30.60 1.05 -14.45
N GLN A 208 -30.31 1.69 -15.59
CA GLN A 208 -29.56 2.94 -15.62
C GLN A 208 -30.26 4.05 -14.84
N SER A 209 -31.57 4.22 -15.05
CA SER A 209 -32.35 5.23 -14.31
C SER A 209 -32.51 4.89 -12.83
N SER A 210 -32.71 3.62 -12.47
CA SER A 210 -32.90 3.19 -11.08
C SER A 210 -31.61 3.30 -10.26
N LEU A 211 -30.47 2.84 -10.80
CA LEU A 211 -29.19 2.80 -10.09
C LEU A 211 -28.47 4.17 -10.04
N SER A 212 -28.88 5.13 -10.88
CA SER A 212 -28.40 6.51 -10.81
C SER A 212 -29.35 7.46 -10.08
N LEU A 213 -30.50 6.97 -9.59
CA LEU A 213 -31.55 7.82 -9.02
C LEU A 213 -31.05 8.65 -7.84
N TRP A 214 -30.26 8.05 -6.94
CA TRP A 214 -29.68 8.72 -5.79
C TRP A 214 -28.82 9.94 -6.17
N ALA A 215 -28.14 9.88 -7.32
CA ALA A 215 -27.32 10.98 -7.82
C ALA A 215 -28.17 12.12 -8.42
N LYS A 216 -29.43 11.84 -8.75
CA LYS A 216 -30.40 12.87 -9.18
C LYS A 216 -31.13 13.54 -8.02
N LEU A 217 -30.83 13.15 -6.79
CA LEU A 217 -31.41 13.75 -5.61
C LEU A 217 -31.10 15.24 -5.59
N GLN A 218 -32.14 16.06 -5.42
CA GLN A 218 -31.99 17.47 -5.12
C GLN A 218 -33.00 17.91 -4.07
N ASP A 219 -32.53 18.79 -3.20
CA ASP A 219 -33.30 19.39 -2.13
C ASP A 219 -33.47 20.88 -2.40
N LYS A 220 -34.71 21.36 -2.26
CA LYS A 220 -35.01 22.78 -2.23
C LYS A 220 -34.87 23.29 -0.80
N LEU A 221 -33.97 24.25 -0.60
CA LEU A 221 -33.62 24.72 0.73
C LEU A 221 -34.04 26.15 0.99
N ASP A 222 -34.53 26.37 2.21
CA ASP A 222 -34.47 27.67 2.86
C ASP A 222 -33.35 27.63 3.91
N ILE A 223 -32.54 28.69 3.98
CA ILE A 223 -31.44 28.78 4.95
C ILE A 223 -31.45 30.09 5.72
N LEU A 224 -30.90 30.06 6.93
CA LEU A 224 -30.57 31.24 7.72
C LEU A 224 -29.13 31.09 8.24
N ILE A 225 -28.28 32.06 7.94
CA ILE A 225 -26.87 32.04 8.34
C ILE A 225 -26.71 32.94 9.55
N LEU A 226 -26.15 32.39 10.63
CA LEU A 226 -25.76 33.14 11.82
C LEU A 226 -24.24 33.37 11.80
N ASN A 227 -23.86 34.63 11.94
CA ASN A 227 -22.50 35.13 11.96
C ASN A 227 -22.06 35.50 13.38
N PRO A 228 -20.74 35.58 13.66
CA PRO A 228 -20.22 36.01 14.96
C PRO A 228 -20.80 37.33 15.48
N SER A 229 -21.20 38.25 14.59
CA SER A 229 -21.82 39.53 14.93
C SER A 229 -23.22 39.43 15.53
N ASP A 230 -23.91 38.28 15.36
CA ASP A 230 -25.29 38.09 15.80
C ASP A 230 -25.41 37.76 17.30
N VAL A 231 -24.27 37.50 17.96
CA VAL A 231 -24.21 37.18 19.38
C VAL A 231 -23.27 38.14 20.11
N LYS A 232 -23.66 38.53 21.32
CA LYS A 232 -22.81 39.35 22.20
C LYS A 232 -22.13 38.43 23.21
N ILE A 233 -20.81 38.38 23.17
CA ILE A 233 -20.01 37.62 24.13
C ILE A 233 -19.37 38.55 25.15
N SER A 234 -19.71 38.33 26.42
CA SER A 234 -18.97 38.89 27.55
C SER A 234 -18.03 37.84 28.11
N LEU A 235 -16.79 38.24 28.35
CA LEU A 235 -15.80 37.44 29.08
C LEU A 235 -15.56 38.07 30.44
N ASN A 236 -15.60 37.26 31.49
CA ASN A 236 -15.12 37.66 32.80
C ASN A 236 -13.75 37.01 33.09
N GLU A 237 -13.01 37.57 34.05
CA GLU A 237 -11.68 37.05 34.38
C GLU A 237 -11.71 35.68 35.07
N GLU A 238 -12.76 35.39 35.84
CA GLU A 238 -12.93 34.12 36.55
C GLU A 238 -13.08 32.94 35.58
N GLU A 239 -13.85 33.10 34.51
CA GLU A 239 -14.02 32.13 33.43
C GLU A 239 -12.72 31.91 32.68
N MET A 240 -11.96 32.97 32.39
CA MET A 240 -10.66 32.85 31.76
C MET A 240 -9.68 32.06 32.65
N LYS A 241 -9.69 32.31 33.97
CA LYS A 241 -8.88 31.54 34.94
C LYS A 241 -9.31 30.07 34.95
N LYS A 242 -10.61 29.79 35.04
CA LYS A 242 -11.14 28.42 35.03
C LYS A 242 -10.79 27.68 33.73
N TYR A 243 -10.96 28.34 32.59
CA TYR A 243 -10.63 27.78 31.28
C TYR A 243 -9.13 27.47 31.21
N TYR A 244 -8.27 28.43 31.60
CA TYR A 244 -6.83 28.24 31.66
C TYR A 244 -6.45 27.05 32.53
N GLU A 245 -6.99 26.93 33.74
CA GLU A 245 -6.73 25.80 34.65
C GLU A 245 -7.04 24.43 34.01
N SER A 246 -8.17 24.33 33.29
CA SER A 246 -8.56 23.10 32.58
C SER A 246 -7.75 22.81 31.30
N HIS A 247 -7.19 23.84 30.66
CA HIS A 247 -6.49 23.75 29.37
C HIS A 247 -5.00 24.13 29.46
N LYS A 248 -4.38 24.10 30.65
CA LYS A 248 -2.99 24.54 30.87
C LYS A 248 -1.99 23.99 29.86
N LYS A 249 -2.19 22.73 29.46
CA LYS A 249 -1.30 22.01 28.52
C LYS A 249 -1.30 22.59 27.11
N ASP A 250 -2.32 23.36 26.74
CA ASP A 250 -2.45 24.00 25.43
C ASP A 250 -1.67 25.32 25.35
N PHE A 251 -1.30 25.89 26.51
CA PHE A 251 -0.60 27.17 26.61
C PHE A 251 0.88 26.93 26.93
N LYS A 252 1.62 26.43 25.94
CA LYS A 252 3.06 26.22 26.05
C LYS A 252 3.83 27.42 25.52
N LYS A 253 4.94 27.74 26.19
CA LYS A 253 5.95 28.64 25.64
C LYS A 253 6.66 27.95 24.47
N PRO A 254 7.11 28.71 23.46
CA PRO A 254 8.03 28.21 22.46
C PRO A 254 9.27 27.61 23.14
N THR A 255 9.87 26.61 22.51
CA THR A 255 11.10 26.01 23.02
C THR A 255 12.19 27.08 23.07
N SER A 256 12.85 27.26 24.22
CA SER A 256 14.00 28.16 24.35
C SER A 256 15.31 27.38 24.27
N PHE A 257 16.28 27.95 23.58
CA PHE A 257 17.58 27.37 23.33
C PHE A 257 18.67 28.31 23.82
N LYS A 258 19.67 27.73 24.50
CA LYS A 258 20.96 28.36 24.70
C LYS A 258 21.99 27.58 23.90
N THR A 259 22.66 28.26 22.98
CA THR A 259 23.64 27.61 22.10
C THR A 259 25.01 28.27 22.20
N ARG A 260 26.04 27.51 21.85
CA ARG A 260 27.37 28.01 21.54
C ARG A 260 27.69 27.62 20.11
N SER A 261 28.07 28.57 19.27
CA SER A 261 28.35 28.29 17.87
C SER A 261 29.69 28.82 17.39
N LEU A 262 30.27 28.11 16.43
CA LEU A 262 31.44 28.52 15.65
C LEU A 262 31.03 28.54 14.18
N TYR A 263 31.19 29.70 13.53
CA TYR A 263 30.94 29.87 12.11
C TYR A 263 32.26 29.90 11.33
N PHE A 264 32.33 29.13 10.25
CA PHE A 264 33.46 29.01 9.36
C PHE A 264 33.05 29.53 7.99
N ASP A 265 33.42 30.77 7.71
CA ASP A 265 33.13 31.46 6.46
C ASP A 265 34.05 30.93 5.34
N ALA A 266 33.46 30.37 4.29
CA ALA A 266 34.22 29.83 3.17
C ALA A 266 34.90 30.92 2.34
N SER A 267 34.36 32.15 2.33
CA SER A 267 34.95 33.27 1.58
C SER A 267 36.33 33.69 2.11
N LEU A 268 36.64 33.36 3.36
CA LEU A 268 37.93 33.64 3.99
C LEU A 268 38.99 32.59 3.66
N GLU A 269 38.61 31.47 3.03
CA GLU A 269 39.54 30.42 2.66
C GLU A 269 40.41 30.84 1.48
N LYS A 270 41.73 30.76 1.67
CA LYS A 270 42.68 31.00 0.61
C LYS A 270 42.84 29.73 -0.23
N THR A 271 42.73 29.91 -1.53
CA THR A 271 42.94 28.86 -2.53
C THR A 271 43.98 29.35 -3.54
N ASP A 272 44.96 28.53 -3.87
CA ASP A 272 45.87 28.80 -4.97
C ASP A 272 45.42 28.12 -6.27
N LEU A 273 45.99 28.54 -7.41
CA LEU A 273 45.58 28.03 -8.72
C LEU A 273 45.80 26.52 -8.87
N LYS A 274 46.85 25.99 -8.23
CA LYS A 274 47.23 24.59 -8.33
C LYS A 274 46.24 23.70 -7.57
N GLU A 275 45.84 24.10 -6.37
CA GLU A 275 44.82 23.41 -5.59
C GLU A 275 43.47 23.37 -6.31
N LEU A 276 43.11 24.45 -7.02
CA LEU A 276 41.88 24.52 -7.81
C LEU A 276 41.89 23.52 -8.97
N GLU A 277 43.01 23.43 -9.70
CA GLU A 277 43.19 22.46 -10.79
C GLU A 277 43.13 21.01 -10.28
N GLU A 278 43.81 20.71 -9.18
CA GLU A 278 43.78 19.39 -8.53
C GLU A 278 42.36 19.01 -8.06
N TYR A 279 41.66 19.95 -7.43
CA TYR A 279 40.29 19.75 -6.96
C TYR A 279 39.31 19.53 -8.12
N TYR A 280 39.41 20.32 -9.19
CA TYR A 280 38.61 20.13 -10.40
C TYR A 280 38.86 18.75 -11.02
N HIS A 281 40.13 18.32 -11.12
CA HIS A 281 40.47 17.01 -11.68
C HIS A 281 39.93 15.84 -10.86
N LYS A 282 39.89 15.96 -9.53
CA LYS A 282 39.35 14.94 -8.63
C LYS A 282 37.82 14.88 -8.65
N ASN A 283 37.14 15.99 -8.96
CA ASN A 283 35.68 16.13 -8.86
C ASN A 283 35.00 16.42 -10.21
N LYS A 284 35.58 15.96 -11.33
CA LYS A 284 35.08 16.23 -12.69
C LYS A 284 33.59 15.94 -12.89
N VAL A 285 33.05 14.94 -12.21
CA VAL A 285 31.62 14.54 -12.31
C VAL A 285 30.68 15.65 -11.84
N SER A 286 31.12 16.54 -10.94
CA SER A 286 30.34 17.67 -10.43
C SER A 286 30.27 18.86 -11.39
N TYR A 287 31.03 18.85 -12.50
CA TYR A 287 31.15 19.96 -13.45
C TYR A 287 30.73 19.58 -14.86
N LEU A 288 29.74 18.70 -14.98
CA LEU A 288 29.09 18.36 -16.25
C LEU A 288 28.02 19.43 -16.58
N ASP A 289 27.79 19.70 -17.86
CA ASP A 289 26.68 20.53 -18.33
C ASP A 289 25.35 19.76 -18.35
N LYS A 290 24.28 20.39 -18.83
CA LYS A 290 22.92 19.80 -18.85
C LYS A 290 22.83 18.59 -19.80
N GLU A 291 23.75 18.53 -20.76
CA GLU A 291 23.90 17.47 -21.75
C GLU A 291 24.87 16.37 -21.29
N GLY A 292 25.42 16.49 -20.08
CA GLY A 292 26.31 15.50 -19.46
C GLY A 292 27.77 15.59 -19.92
N LYS A 293 28.17 16.68 -20.56
CA LYS A 293 29.54 16.92 -21.05
C LYS A 293 30.36 17.74 -20.05
N LEU A 294 31.63 17.37 -19.88
CA LEU A 294 32.55 18.04 -18.95
C LEU A 294 32.88 19.47 -19.42
N GLN A 295 32.69 20.44 -18.54
CA GLN A 295 33.00 21.85 -18.77
C GLN A 295 34.48 22.16 -18.51
N ASP A 296 35.07 23.10 -19.25
CA ASP A 296 36.50 23.47 -19.13
C ASP A 296 36.79 24.20 -17.80
N PHE A 297 37.94 23.94 -17.17
CA PHE A 297 38.32 24.53 -15.88
C PHE A 297 38.22 26.06 -15.86
N LYS A 298 38.61 26.77 -16.93
CA LYS A 298 38.52 28.24 -16.98
C LYS A 298 37.07 28.72 -16.92
N SER A 299 36.14 27.97 -17.49
CA SER A 299 34.72 28.33 -17.52
C SER A 299 34.01 28.13 -16.17
N VAL A 300 34.50 27.18 -15.36
CA VAL A 300 33.94 26.87 -14.04
C VAL A 300 34.85 27.31 -12.89
N GLN A 301 35.88 28.11 -13.15
CA GLN A 301 36.93 28.43 -12.16
C GLN A 301 36.38 29.05 -10.86
N GLU A 302 35.42 29.97 -10.96
CA GLU A 302 34.79 30.58 -9.77
C GLU A 302 33.92 29.57 -9.00
N GLN A 303 33.24 28.66 -9.70
CA GLN A 303 32.48 27.58 -9.08
C GLN A 303 33.42 26.59 -8.36
N VAL A 304 34.50 26.18 -9.02
CA VAL A 304 35.53 25.31 -8.44
C VAL A 304 36.16 25.96 -7.20
N LYS A 305 36.39 27.28 -7.25
CA LYS A 305 36.91 28.06 -6.12
C LYS A 305 35.94 28.08 -4.96
N HIS A 306 34.67 28.37 -5.21
CA HIS A 306 33.63 28.30 -4.19
C HIS A 306 33.55 26.90 -3.56
N ASP A 307 33.51 25.84 -4.38
CA ASP A 307 33.36 24.47 -3.91
C ASP A 307 34.58 23.99 -3.11
N LEU A 308 35.80 24.34 -3.54
CA LEU A 308 37.02 24.07 -2.77
C LEU A 308 37.05 24.83 -1.45
N SER A 309 36.67 26.12 -1.47
CA SER A 309 36.56 26.93 -0.26
C SER A 309 35.54 26.36 0.72
N MET A 310 34.38 25.90 0.22
CA MET A 310 33.37 25.21 1.03
C MET A 310 33.90 23.90 1.60
N GLN A 311 34.65 23.11 0.83
CA GLN A 311 35.28 21.89 1.35
C GLN A 311 36.28 22.23 2.47
N LYS A 312 37.16 23.20 2.27
CA LYS A 312 38.15 23.64 3.27
C LYS A 312 37.47 24.16 4.54
N ALA A 313 36.42 24.95 4.41
CA ALA A 313 35.62 25.44 5.53
C ALA A 313 34.96 24.29 6.30
N ASN A 314 34.40 23.30 5.59
CA ASN A 314 33.83 22.11 6.20
C ASN A 314 34.89 21.29 6.96
N GLU A 315 36.07 21.09 6.39
CA GLU A 315 37.17 20.38 7.06
C GLU A 315 37.60 21.09 8.36
N LYS A 316 37.68 22.42 8.36
CA LYS A 316 37.96 23.22 9.57
C LYS A 316 36.83 23.13 10.59
N ALA A 317 35.58 23.18 10.14
CA ALA A 317 34.41 23.00 10.98
C ALA A 317 34.41 21.61 11.63
N LEU A 318 34.75 20.56 10.87
CA LEU A 318 34.82 19.19 11.37
C LEU A 318 35.93 19.01 12.42
N ARG A 319 37.11 19.61 12.21
CA ARG A 319 38.18 19.65 13.22
C ARG A 319 37.71 20.33 14.50
N SER A 320 36.99 21.44 14.37
CA SER A 320 36.46 22.21 15.50
C SER A 320 35.34 21.47 16.24
N TYR A 321 34.49 20.74 15.52
CA TYR A 321 33.50 19.82 16.11
C TYR A 321 34.19 18.75 16.98
N ILE A 322 35.27 18.14 16.49
CA ILE A 322 36.05 17.16 17.27
C ILE A 322 36.71 17.82 18.48
N ALA A 323 37.24 19.04 18.34
CA ALA A 323 37.86 19.79 19.43
C ALA A 323 36.85 20.21 20.51
N LEU A 324 35.66 20.67 20.13
CA LEU A 324 34.56 20.99 21.03
C LEU A 324 34.11 19.77 21.84
N LYS A 325 34.03 18.60 21.20
CA LYS A 325 33.72 17.33 21.88
C LYS A 325 34.76 16.96 22.95
N LYS A 326 36.01 17.39 22.77
CA LYS A 326 37.12 17.18 23.71
C LYS A 326 37.30 18.35 24.71
N ALA A 327 36.34 19.27 24.79
CA ALA A 327 36.33 20.44 25.69
C ALA A 327 37.51 21.43 25.51
N ASN A 328 38.15 21.46 24.33
CA ASN A 328 39.39 22.21 24.08
C ASN A 328 39.21 23.50 23.26
N ALA A 329 37.99 23.93 22.95
CA ALA A 329 37.76 25.07 22.06
C ALA A 329 37.61 26.40 22.83
N GLN A 330 38.30 27.43 22.34
CA GLN A 330 38.14 28.84 22.75
C GLN A 330 37.53 29.64 21.59
N ASN A 331 36.79 30.72 21.87
CA ASN A 331 36.16 31.66 20.92
C ASN A 331 34.81 31.25 20.27
N TYR A 332 33.82 30.85 21.08
CA TYR A 332 32.44 30.61 20.60
C TYR A 332 31.53 31.84 20.76
N THR A 333 30.53 31.96 19.90
CA THR A 333 29.41 32.89 20.07
C THR A 333 28.32 32.21 20.88
N THR A 334 27.87 32.82 21.98
CA THR A 334 26.72 32.32 22.77
C THR A 334 25.46 33.05 22.36
N GLN A 335 24.37 32.32 22.16
CA GLN A 335 23.06 32.89 21.83
C GLN A 335 21.97 32.25 22.68
N ASP A 336 21.02 33.08 23.10
CA ASP A 336 19.78 32.68 23.76
C ASP A 336 18.63 33.08 22.84
N PHE A 337 17.77 32.15 22.44
CA PHE A 337 16.67 32.43 21.52
C PHE A 337 15.50 31.45 21.72
N GLU A 338 14.33 31.86 21.26
CA GLU A 338 13.16 30.99 21.16
C GLU A 338 13.05 30.40 19.76
N GLU A 339 12.43 29.24 19.65
CA GLU A 339 12.18 28.52 18.40
C GLU A 339 11.63 29.42 17.28
N ASN A 340 10.70 30.33 17.62
CA ASN A 340 10.05 31.24 16.68
C ASN A 340 10.93 32.40 16.22
N ASN A 341 12.10 32.60 16.85
CA ASN A 341 13.06 33.66 16.54
C ASN A 341 14.49 33.11 16.48
N SER A 342 14.64 31.94 15.85
CA SER A 342 15.94 31.27 15.73
C SER A 342 16.90 32.06 14.82
N PRO A 343 18.17 32.25 15.23
CA PRO A 343 19.21 32.82 14.38
C PRO A 343 19.73 31.83 13.32
N TYR A 344 19.26 30.57 13.37
CA TYR A 344 19.65 29.50 12.46
C TYR A 344 18.53 29.17 11.47
N THR A 345 18.83 28.33 10.48
CA THR A 345 17.81 27.81 9.56
C THR A 345 16.79 26.93 10.31
N ALA A 346 15.60 26.75 9.71
CA ALA A 346 14.57 25.87 10.27
C ALA A 346 15.10 24.43 10.47
N GLU A 347 15.90 23.92 9.52
CA GLU A 347 16.50 22.58 9.61
C GLU A 347 17.48 22.47 10.80
N ILE A 348 18.38 23.44 10.98
CA ILE A 348 19.30 23.45 12.12
C ILE A 348 18.52 23.56 13.44
N THR A 349 17.51 24.41 13.50
CA THR A 349 16.67 24.60 14.69
C THR A 349 15.94 23.30 15.07
N GLN A 350 15.40 22.60 14.08
CA GLN A 350 14.77 21.29 14.29
C GLN A 350 15.77 20.24 14.78
N LYS A 351 16.98 20.19 14.18
CA LYS A 351 18.05 19.29 14.64
C LYS A 351 18.44 19.60 16.09
N LEU A 352 18.57 20.88 16.45
CA LEU A 352 18.85 21.32 17.83
C LEU A 352 17.75 20.88 18.81
N ALA A 353 16.47 20.96 18.42
CA ALA A 353 15.34 20.53 19.24
C ALA A 353 15.33 19.04 19.58
N ALA A 354 16.05 18.21 18.81
CA ALA A 354 16.20 16.78 19.01
C ALA A 354 17.45 16.38 19.81
N LEU A 355 18.39 17.31 20.03
CA LEU A 355 19.63 17.06 20.76
C LEU A 355 19.40 17.07 22.28
N LYS A 356 20.24 16.34 23.01
CA LYS A 356 20.33 16.48 24.47
C LYS A 356 21.21 17.68 24.85
N PRO A 357 21.00 18.29 26.03
CA PRO A 357 21.91 19.33 26.52
C PRO A 357 23.37 18.87 26.49
N LEU A 358 24.25 19.80 26.12
CA LEU A 358 25.69 19.65 25.88
C LEU A 358 26.09 18.86 24.62
N GLU A 359 25.14 18.27 23.89
CA GLU A 359 25.43 17.66 22.59
C GLU A 359 25.77 18.72 21.53
N ILE A 360 26.56 18.31 20.54
CA ILE A 360 27.07 19.17 19.48
C ILE A 360 26.53 18.66 18.16
N LEU A 361 25.93 19.56 17.39
CA LEU A 361 25.54 19.31 16.02
C LEU A 361 26.79 19.20 15.15
N LYS A 362 26.81 18.22 14.24
CA LYS A 362 27.86 18.13 13.21
C LYS A 362 27.87 19.43 12.37
N PRO A 363 28.97 19.74 11.66
CA PRO A 363 28.99 20.89 10.76
C PRO A 363 27.81 20.86 9.79
N GLU A 364 27.01 21.93 9.81
CA GLU A 364 25.88 22.11 8.90
C GLU A 364 26.14 23.32 7.99
N PRO A 365 25.73 23.27 6.71
CA PRO A 365 25.75 24.44 5.84
C PRO A 365 24.96 25.60 6.45
N PHE A 366 25.54 26.80 6.48
CA PHE A 366 24.92 27.98 7.04
C PHE A 366 25.51 29.24 6.39
N LYS A 367 24.68 30.09 5.78
CA LYS A 367 25.15 31.24 4.97
C LYS A 367 26.19 30.75 3.93
N ASP A 368 27.30 31.47 3.77
CA ASP A 368 28.39 31.16 2.83
C ASP A 368 29.48 30.29 3.47
N GLY A 369 29.08 29.28 4.26
CA GLY A 369 30.04 28.47 5.00
C GLY A 369 29.39 27.37 5.82
N PHE A 370 30.06 27.00 6.92
CA PHE A 370 29.61 25.94 7.83
C PHE A 370 29.52 26.44 9.26
N ILE A 371 28.52 25.97 9.99
CA ILE A 371 28.38 26.25 11.41
C ILE A 371 28.43 24.96 12.23
N VAL A 372 29.12 25.04 13.37
CA VAL A 372 29.09 24.01 14.41
C VAL A 372 28.36 24.60 15.60
N VAL A 373 27.27 23.95 16.03
CA VAL A 373 26.43 24.46 17.12
C VAL A 373 26.38 23.43 18.23
N GLN A 374 26.78 23.83 19.44
CA GLN A 374 26.56 23.09 20.66
C GLN A 374 25.28 23.57 21.33
N LEU A 375 24.39 22.65 21.67
CA LEU A 375 23.26 22.93 22.53
C LEU A 375 23.76 22.99 23.98
N VAL A 376 23.73 24.16 24.62
CA VAL A 376 24.13 24.30 26.03
C VAL A 376 22.98 23.82 26.93
N SER A 377 21.78 24.35 26.67
CA SER A 377 20.57 23.97 27.38
C SER A 377 19.35 24.24 26.51
N GLN A 378 18.27 23.53 26.79
CA GLN A 378 16.97 23.71 26.15
C GLN A 378 15.90 23.68 27.24
N THR A 379 14.93 24.58 27.14
CA THR A 379 13.71 24.53 27.95
C THR A 379 12.55 24.21 27.04
N LYS A 380 11.91 23.06 27.27
CA LYS A 380 10.78 22.57 26.48
C LYS A 380 9.57 22.38 27.37
N ASP A 381 8.38 22.49 26.78
CA ASP A 381 7.10 22.22 27.44
C ASP A 381 6.83 23.11 28.67
N GLU A 382 7.55 24.23 28.79
CA GLU A 382 7.27 25.23 29.81
C GLU A 382 5.90 25.84 29.54
N LEU A 383 5.04 25.87 30.56
CA LEU A 383 3.70 26.42 30.43
C LEU A 383 3.76 27.95 30.58
N GLN A 384 3.01 28.65 29.74
CA GLN A 384 2.73 30.07 29.93
C GLN A 384 1.95 30.23 31.23
N ASN A 385 2.27 31.25 32.04
CA ASN A 385 1.41 31.61 33.17
C ASN A 385 0.12 32.30 32.68
N PHE A 386 -0.84 32.53 33.58
CA PHE A 386 -2.12 33.14 33.22
C PHE A 386 -1.99 34.49 32.52
N ASN A 387 -1.05 35.33 32.95
CA ASN A 387 -0.86 36.67 32.37
C ASN A 387 -0.26 36.59 30.96
N GLU A 388 0.70 35.70 30.76
CA GLU A 388 1.30 35.41 29.44
C GLU A 388 0.26 34.82 28.47
N ALA A 389 -0.55 33.88 28.95
CA ALA A 389 -1.58 33.22 28.15
C ALA A 389 -2.83 34.10 27.91
N LYS A 390 -3.00 35.22 28.63
CA LYS A 390 -4.26 36.01 28.68
C LYS A 390 -4.77 36.42 27.30
N SER A 391 -3.88 36.81 26.38
CA SER A 391 -4.26 37.20 25.01
C SER A 391 -4.78 36.01 24.19
N ALA A 392 -4.03 34.90 24.17
CA ALA A 392 -4.43 33.69 23.47
C ALA A 392 -5.71 33.07 24.06
N LEU A 393 -5.82 33.07 25.39
CA LEU A 393 -7.01 32.66 26.14
C LEU A 393 -8.23 33.48 25.73
N LYS A 394 -8.11 34.81 25.71
CA LYS A 394 -9.21 35.70 25.34
C LYS A 394 -9.71 35.37 23.93
N THR A 395 -8.81 35.20 22.97
CA THR A 395 -9.17 34.88 21.58
C THR A 395 -9.87 33.52 21.49
N ARG A 396 -9.27 32.47 22.06
CA ARG A 396 -9.81 31.10 22.00
C ARG A 396 -11.15 30.99 22.71
N LEU A 397 -11.25 31.52 23.91
CA LEU A 397 -12.48 31.50 24.70
C LEU A 397 -13.59 32.34 24.04
N THR A 398 -13.25 33.47 23.41
CA THR A 398 -14.22 34.24 22.62
C THR A 398 -14.76 33.41 21.48
N GLN A 399 -13.90 32.76 20.69
CA GLN A 399 -14.31 31.93 19.56
C GLN A 399 -15.23 30.78 19.99
N GLU A 400 -14.85 30.06 21.04
CA GLU A 400 -15.64 28.95 21.57
C GLU A 400 -17.00 29.43 22.10
N LYS A 401 -17.02 30.48 22.93
CA LYS A 401 -18.28 31.04 23.44
C LYS A 401 -19.17 31.61 22.34
N THR A 402 -18.59 32.28 21.35
CA THR A 402 -19.33 32.75 20.16
C THR A 402 -20.00 31.57 19.47
N LEU A 403 -19.27 30.49 19.20
CA LEU A 403 -19.84 29.33 18.54
C LEU A 403 -20.95 28.67 19.37
N MET A 404 -20.74 28.49 20.68
CA MET A 404 -21.77 27.95 21.57
C MET A 404 -23.02 28.83 21.60
N ALA A 405 -22.86 30.16 21.65
CA ALA A 405 -23.97 31.11 21.63
C ALA A 405 -24.71 31.07 20.28
N LEU A 406 -23.99 30.98 19.15
CA LEU A 406 -24.60 30.83 17.83
C LEU A 406 -25.38 29.52 17.71
N GLN A 407 -24.88 28.42 18.26
CA GLN A 407 -25.60 27.14 18.27
C GLN A 407 -26.85 27.21 19.17
N ALA A 408 -26.79 27.90 20.30
CA ALA A 408 -27.95 28.13 21.16
C ALA A 408 -29.01 29.00 20.45
N LEU A 409 -28.58 30.10 19.83
CA LEU A 409 -29.42 30.97 19.01
C LEU A 409 -30.03 30.20 17.83
N ALA A 410 -29.26 29.33 17.18
CA ALA A 410 -29.75 28.48 16.10
C ALA A 410 -30.88 27.55 16.58
N LYS A 411 -30.71 26.90 17.75
CA LYS A 411 -31.75 26.06 18.35
C LYS A 411 -33.03 26.85 18.65
N GLU A 412 -32.91 28.10 19.09
CA GLU A 412 -34.06 28.98 19.30
C GLU A 412 -34.75 29.35 17.98
N LYS A 413 -33.98 29.86 17.00
CA LYS A 413 -34.44 30.27 15.68
C LYS A 413 -35.07 29.12 14.88
N LEU A 414 -34.68 27.87 15.13
CA LEU A 414 -35.29 26.69 14.51
C LEU A 414 -36.74 26.41 14.94
N LYS A 415 -37.20 26.99 16.06
CA LYS A 415 -38.59 26.83 16.52
C LYS A 415 -39.56 27.63 15.65
N ASP A 416 -39.19 28.87 15.29
CA ASP A 416 -39.90 29.74 14.35
C ASP A 416 -38.95 30.11 13.19
N PHE A 417 -38.65 29.11 12.36
CA PHE A 417 -37.66 29.23 11.30
C PHE A 417 -38.11 30.20 10.20
N LYS A 418 -37.27 31.19 9.90
CA LYS A 418 -37.45 32.17 8.83
C LYS A 418 -36.14 32.31 8.05
N GLY A 419 -36.04 31.55 6.97
CA GLY A 419 -34.89 31.53 6.08
C GLY A 419 -35.15 32.17 4.73
N LYS A 420 -34.07 32.36 3.95
CA LYS A 420 -34.13 32.74 2.54
C LYS A 420 -34.02 31.48 1.69
N SER A 421 -34.87 31.36 0.67
CA SER A 421 -34.78 30.29 -0.32
C SER A 421 -33.49 30.42 -1.13
N VAL A 422 -32.71 29.33 -1.20
CA VAL A 422 -31.53 29.21 -2.06
C VAL A 422 -31.77 28.35 -3.29
N GLY A 423 -33.01 27.88 -3.48
CA GLY A 423 -33.38 27.04 -4.61
C GLY A 423 -32.96 25.59 -4.40
N TYR A 424 -32.77 24.88 -5.52
CA TYR A 424 -32.37 23.49 -5.52
C TYR A 424 -30.87 23.32 -5.40
N VAL A 425 -30.45 22.41 -4.53
CA VAL A 425 -29.07 21.94 -4.42
C VAL A 425 -29.05 20.43 -4.53
N SER A 426 -27.91 19.88 -4.92
CA SER A 426 -27.67 18.44 -5.10
C SER A 426 -26.33 18.06 -4.46
N PRO A 427 -26.02 16.77 -4.25
CA PRO A 427 -24.76 16.34 -3.63
C PRO A 427 -23.50 16.84 -4.36
N ASN A 428 -23.60 17.08 -5.67
CA ASN A 428 -22.59 17.62 -6.58
C ASN A 428 -22.72 19.13 -6.83
N PHE A 429 -23.43 19.88 -5.98
CA PHE A 429 -23.63 21.31 -6.15
C PHE A 429 -22.29 22.06 -6.22
N GLY A 430 -21.95 22.57 -7.42
CA GLY A 430 -20.74 23.34 -7.69
C GLY A 430 -20.91 24.86 -7.56
N GLY A 431 -22.07 25.33 -7.11
CA GLY A 431 -22.37 26.75 -6.97
C GLY A 431 -21.92 27.33 -5.63
N THR A 432 -22.22 28.61 -5.43
CA THR A 432 -21.97 29.33 -4.16
C THR A 432 -23.29 29.74 -3.54
N ILE A 433 -23.46 29.43 -2.27
CA ILE A 433 -24.61 29.88 -1.47
C ILE A 433 -24.32 31.30 -0.97
N SER A 434 -25.28 32.21 -1.11
CA SER A 434 -25.11 33.60 -0.65
C SER A 434 -24.65 33.67 0.81
N GLU A 435 -23.70 34.55 1.12
CA GLU A 435 -23.05 34.72 2.44
C GLU A 435 -22.11 33.56 2.87
N LEU A 436 -21.98 32.50 2.04
CA LEU A 436 -20.93 31.48 2.14
C LEU A 436 -19.95 31.63 0.96
N ASN A 437 -18.67 31.33 1.18
CA ASN A 437 -17.73 31.16 0.05
C ASN A 437 -17.89 29.76 -0.58
N GLN A 438 -17.15 29.47 -1.64
CA GLN A 438 -17.25 28.19 -2.37
C GLN A 438 -16.90 26.98 -1.49
N GLU A 439 -15.85 27.08 -0.67
CA GLU A 439 -15.42 26.00 0.23
C GLU A 439 -16.45 25.78 1.35
N GLU A 440 -16.95 26.86 1.93
CA GLU A 440 -18.01 26.84 2.94
C GLU A 440 -19.30 26.23 2.38
N SER A 441 -19.67 26.58 1.15
CA SER A 441 -20.83 26.03 0.45
C SER A 441 -20.68 24.53 0.24
N ALA A 442 -19.53 24.07 -0.27
CA ALA A 442 -19.27 22.65 -0.48
C ALA A 442 -19.32 21.85 0.84
N LYS A 443 -18.71 22.39 1.91
CA LYS A 443 -18.77 21.78 3.25
C LYS A 443 -20.19 21.68 3.78
N PHE A 444 -20.99 22.73 3.61
CA PHE A 444 -22.40 22.74 4.01
C PHE A 444 -23.21 21.70 3.24
N ILE A 445 -23.11 21.66 1.91
CA ILE A 445 -23.84 20.72 1.06
C ILE A 445 -23.48 19.27 1.42
N ASN A 446 -22.18 18.95 1.55
CA ASN A 446 -21.76 17.61 1.93
C ASN A 446 -22.31 17.23 3.33
N ALA A 447 -22.24 18.13 4.30
CA ALA A 447 -22.79 17.87 5.63
C ALA A 447 -24.32 17.73 5.64
N LEU A 448 -25.03 18.43 4.74
CA LEU A 448 -26.48 18.40 4.62
C LEU A 448 -26.98 17.06 4.06
N PHE A 449 -26.44 16.60 2.93
CA PHE A 449 -26.88 15.35 2.29
C PHE A 449 -26.51 14.08 3.07
N ASN A 450 -25.68 14.21 4.11
CA ASN A 450 -25.39 13.15 5.08
C ASN A 450 -26.35 13.15 6.28
N ARG A 451 -27.33 14.05 6.35
CA ARG A 451 -28.33 14.11 7.42
C ARG A 451 -29.68 13.58 6.96
N GLN A 452 -30.44 13.06 7.92
CA GLN A 452 -31.81 12.55 7.70
C GLN A 452 -32.89 13.56 8.12
N GLU A 453 -32.51 14.63 8.82
CA GLU A 453 -33.44 15.59 9.39
C GLU A 453 -33.89 16.63 8.35
N LYS A 454 -35.21 16.87 8.24
CA LYS A 454 -35.77 17.88 7.33
C LYS A 454 -35.37 19.32 7.69
N LYS A 455 -35.05 19.58 8.96
CA LYS A 455 -34.61 20.89 9.44
C LYS A 455 -33.55 20.72 10.52
N GLY A 456 -32.58 21.63 10.55
CA GLY A 456 -31.50 21.56 11.51
C GLY A 456 -30.50 22.69 11.33
N PHE A 457 -29.32 22.54 11.90
CA PHE A 457 -28.22 23.48 11.69
C PHE A 457 -26.89 22.76 11.53
N ILE A 458 -25.98 23.37 10.78
CA ILE A 458 -24.64 22.88 10.47
C ILE A 458 -23.65 23.99 10.80
N THR A 459 -22.58 23.65 11.52
CA THR A 459 -21.49 24.59 11.82
C THR A 459 -20.47 24.57 10.70
N ILE A 460 -20.15 25.74 10.15
CA ILE A 460 -19.18 25.92 9.06
C ILE A 460 -18.21 27.02 9.47
N GLY A 461 -16.99 26.63 9.86
CA GLY A 461 -16.00 27.56 10.40
C GLY A 461 -16.51 28.26 11.67
N ASN A 462 -16.64 29.58 11.60
CA ASN A 462 -17.19 30.42 12.68
C ASN A 462 -18.67 30.80 12.48
N LYS A 463 -19.35 30.23 11.48
CA LYS A 463 -20.77 30.45 11.17
C LYS A 463 -21.61 29.23 11.54
N VAL A 464 -22.90 29.46 11.77
CA VAL A 464 -23.90 28.40 11.91
C VAL A 464 -24.98 28.59 10.86
N VAL A 465 -25.14 27.61 9.97
CA VAL A 465 -26.13 27.62 8.90
C VAL A 465 -27.32 26.76 9.31
N LEU A 466 -28.44 27.41 9.57
CA LEU A 466 -29.73 26.74 9.74
C LEU A 466 -30.30 26.41 8.37
N TYR A 467 -30.94 25.26 8.25
CA TYR A 467 -31.57 24.83 7.02
C TYR A 467 -32.95 24.23 7.28
N GLN A 468 -33.80 24.35 6.28
CA GLN A 468 -35.04 23.61 6.16
C GLN A 468 -35.19 23.12 4.71
N ILE A 469 -35.29 21.81 4.55
CA ILE A 469 -35.64 21.17 3.29
C ILE A 469 -37.14 21.39 3.08
N THR A 470 -37.49 22.17 2.06
CA THR A 470 -38.88 22.51 1.73
C THR A 470 -39.49 21.48 0.78
N GLU A 471 -38.68 20.97 -0.14
CA GLU A 471 -39.04 19.99 -1.16
C GLU A 471 -37.83 19.09 -1.44
N GLN A 472 -38.07 17.81 -1.71
CA GLN A 472 -37.05 16.85 -2.16
C GLN A 472 -37.60 16.14 -3.40
N ASN A 473 -36.81 16.08 -4.47
CA ASN A 473 -37.17 15.34 -5.68
C ASN A 473 -35.92 14.78 -6.38
N PHE A 474 -36.14 14.06 -7.48
CA PHE A 474 -35.07 13.39 -8.24
C PHE A 474 -34.91 13.97 -9.66
N ASN A 475 -35.20 15.27 -9.82
CA ASN A 475 -35.23 15.93 -11.12
C ASN A 475 -33.90 16.64 -11.45
N HIS A 476 -32.83 16.40 -10.69
CA HIS A 476 -31.52 16.94 -11.05
C HIS A 476 -31.06 16.36 -12.39
N SER A 477 -30.78 17.26 -13.34
CA SER A 477 -30.27 16.90 -14.65
C SER A 477 -28.75 16.80 -14.60
N PHE A 478 -28.24 15.64 -14.97
CA PHE A 478 -26.80 15.44 -15.15
C PHE A 478 -26.29 16.25 -16.34
N SER A 479 -25.09 16.79 -16.20
CA SER A 479 -24.26 17.21 -17.32
C SER A 479 -23.90 16.01 -18.21
N ALA A 480 -23.32 16.28 -19.39
CA ALA A 480 -22.86 15.23 -20.29
C ALA A 480 -21.78 14.35 -19.63
N GLU A 481 -20.86 14.96 -18.90
CA GLU A 481 -19.77 14.26 -18.20
C GLU A 481 -20.31 13.38 -17.07
N GLU A 482 -21.23 13.89 -16.27
CA GLU A 482 -21.90 13.12 -15.19
C GLU A 482 -22.72 11.96 -15.75
N SER A 483 -23.40 12.18 -16.87
CA SER A 483 -24.17 11.12 -17.54
C SER A 483 -23.26 9.98 -17.99
N GLN A 484 -22.10 10.29 -18.60
CA GLN A 484 -21.12 9.30 -19.02
C GLN A 484 -20.47 8.58 -17.83
N TYR A 485 -20.17 9.32 -16.75
CA TYR A 485 -19.65 8.74 -15.52
C TYR A 485 -20.65 7.78 -14.89
N MET A 486 -21.90 8.20 -14.71
CA MET A 486 -22.98 7.37 -14.17
C MET A 486 -23.26 6.14 -15.03
N GLN A 487 -23.19 6.27 -16.36
CA GLN A 487 -23.34 5.11 -17.25
C GLN A 487 -22.24 4.08 -17.04
N ARG A 488 -20.97 4.52 -16.96
CA ARG A 488 -19.84 3.62 -16.67
C ARG A 488 -19.96 2.99 -15.29
N LEU A 489 -20.29 3.77 -14.27
CA LEU A 489 -20.45 3.27 -12.91
C LEU A 489 -21.52 2.18 -12.83
N VAL A 490 -22.70 2.42 -13.42
CA VAL A 490 -23.81 1.46 -13.39
C VAL A 490 -23.48 0.21 -14.21
N ASN A 491 -22.84 0.35 -15.38
CA ASN A 491 -22.38 -0.80 -16.18
C ASN A 491 -21.37 -1.66 -15.42
N ASN A 492 -20.36 -1.04 -14.79
CA ASN A 492 -19.34 -1.76 -14.03
C ASN A 492 -19.97 -2.46 -12.82
N THR A 493 -20.84 -1.75 -12.09
CA THR A 493 -21.55 -2.32 -10.94
C THR A 493 -22.38 -3.53 -11.33
N LYS A 494 -23.17 -3.45 -12.42
CA LYS A 494 -23.95 -4.59 -12.91
C LYS A 494 -23.06 -5.76 -13.33
N THR A 495 -21.96 -5.47 -14.03
CA THR A 495 -20.99 -6.50 -14.47
C THR A 495 -20.40 -7.21 -13.25
N ASP A 496 -19.96 -6.47 -12.23
CA ASP A 496 -19.40 -7.04 -11.01
C ASP A 496 -20.41 -7.93 -10.25
N PHE A 497 -21.67 -7.50 -10.16
CA PHE A 497 -22.73 -8.30 -9.55
C PHE A 497 -23.01 -9.58 -10.34
N PHE A 498 -23.09 -9.47 -11.67
CA PHE A 498 -23.32 -10.61 -12.55
C PHE A 498 -22.18 -11.62 -12.46
N ASP A 499 -20.92 -11.17 -12.57
CA ASP A 499 -19.75 -12.03 -12.54
C ASP A 499 -19.64 -12.78 -11.20
N LYS A 500 -19.89 -12.10 -10.08
CA LYS A 500 -19.93 -12.75 -8.76
C LYS A 500 -21.02 -13.81 -8.69
N ALA A 501 -22.24 -13.49 -9.11
CA ALA A 501 -23.36 -14.43 -9.09
C ALA A 501 -23.10 -15.64 -10.01
N LEU A 502 -22.57 -15.40 -11.21
CA LEU A 502 -22.19 -16.44 -12.16
C LEU A 502 -21.14 -17.37 -11.54
N ILE A 503 -20.05 -16.83 -11.03
CA ILE A 503 -18.98 -17.64 -10.42
C ILE A 503 -19.51 -18.47 -9.25
N GLU A 504 -20.37 -17.90 -8.39
CA GLU A 504 -20.99 -18.65 -7.29
C GLU A 504 -21.87 -19.80 -7.79
N GLU A 505 -22.62 -19.62 -8.88
CA GLU A 505 -23.37 -20.72 -9.48
C GLU A 505 -22.47 -21.78 -10.13
N LEU A 506 -21.41 -21.37 -10.82
CA LEU A 506 -20.46 -22.32 -11.41
C LEU A 506 -19.74 -23.12 -10.34
N LYS A 507 -19.42 -22.54 -9.18
CA LYS A 507 -18.85 -23.26 -8.03
C LYS A 507 -19.77 -24.36 -7.50
N LYS A 508 -21.09 -24.17 -7.55
CA LYS A 508 -22.07 -25.21 -7.17
C LYS A 508 -22.13 -26.33 -8.20
N ARG A 509 -21.93 -26.00 -9.48
CA ARG A 509 -22.00 -26.96 -10.59
C ARG A 509 -20.74 -27.79 -10.76
N TYR A 510 -19.55 -27.19 -10.63
CA TYR A 510 -18.27 -27.85 -10.87
C TYR A 510 -17.50 -28.06 -9.57
N LYS A 511 -17.18 -29.34 -9.27
CA LYS A 511 -16.38 -29.70 -8.10
C LYS A 511 -14.97 -29.07 -8.19
N ILE A 512 -14.59 -28.34 -7.15
CA ILE A 512 -13.24 -27.77 -6.98
C ILE A 512 -12.45 -28.63 -6.00
N VAL A 513 -11.27 -29.09 -6.41
CA VAL A 513 -10.30 -29.80 -5.59
C VAL A 513 -8.99 -29.01 -5.64
N LYS A 514 -8.54 -28.49 -4.50
CA LYS A 514 -7.23 -27.82 -4.38
C LYS A 514 -6.20 -28.83 -3.89
N TYR A 515 -5.03 -28.89 -4.52
CA TYR A 515 -3.95 -29.81 -4.14
C TYR A 515 -2.83 -29.12 -3.36
N ILE A 516 -2.87 -27.78 -3.30
CA ILE A 516 -1.96 -26.93 -2.52
C ILE A 516 -2.79 -26.22 -1.44
N GLN A 517 -2.26 -26.11 -0.22
CA GLN A 517 -2.89 -25.43 0.92
C GLN A 517 -2.38 -24.00 1.09
#